data_AF-A0A522DUL7-F1
#
_entry.id   AF-A0A522DUL7-F1
#
_cell.length_a   1.000
_cell.length_b   1.000
_cell.length_c   1.000
_cell.angle_alpha   90.00
_cell.angle_beta   90.00
_cell.angle_gamma   90.00
#
_symmetry.space_group_name_H-M   'P 1'
#
loop_
_entity.id
_entity.type
_entity.pdbx_description
1 polymer ?
#
loop_
_entity_poly.entity_id
_entity_poly.type
_entity_poly.pdbx_seq_one_letter_code
_entity_poly.pdbx_strand_id
1 'polypeptide(L)'
;AGTLPGGSITSYNLGRTLTHEMGHFVWLRHIWGDDVCGDDFPNTPGIDDTPQQSDETFGCPSGTVASGCTGFPNPPGRMYQNFMDYSNDACLTMFTNGQNIRADQALFTFRPSLLSSNGCQPVTPVPNDASISAIVTPANNSGCLGATSPLTVTLRNAGSNTLTSATITVQVNSAVVQTFNWTGSLASLASVNVDLNPVNLVVGANTIDVCSSLPNGAADAVTSNDCNASTVYRSASVWPSGTIPLVEGFEGATFPPVNWTRLNPDASITWQRTTTGAGHTGTGKAFVEHYNYVSFFGGEEDDLISPNLTIGPADSLYVDFWAAYRGYPGFPSESLQLVVSTNCGGSFDVVKTFNNLTDFAGGQTSGVAYFPASSGDYVKASVDLTNYISSGSVIVGFKSINQWGNNIHLDDININKIIFKFYDAGVIAINKPQSRECASSITPEVVIKNYGKTTLTSVKINYTIDGGPVVTFNWTGNLPHNGSIAVTLPVDNIGALGNHSITAYTTLPNGIPDEDPTNDALTKAYTIYPVIPLNGNVVEGFNSNIFPPANWTITNPNADFTWEWTNAYGKNA
;
A
#
# COMPACT_ATOMS: atom_id res chain seq x y z
N ALA A 1 -15.47 -10.59 12.62
CA ALA A 1 -15.81 -11.71 13.51
C ALA A 1 -17.08 -12.47 13.05
N GLY A 2 -17.23 -12.74 11.75
CA GLY A 2 -18.47 -13.29 11.18
C GLY A 2 -18.70 -14.79 11.46
N THR A 3 -17.63 -15.55 11.69
CA THR A 3 -17.63 -17.02 11.88
C THR A 3 -17.50 -17.47 13.35
N LEU A 4 -17.40 -16.52 14.29
CA LEU A 4 -17.44 -16.85 15.71
C LEU A 4 -18.84 -17.33 16.13
N PRO A 5 -18.97 -18.09 17.23
CA PRO A 5 -20.25 -18.43 17.84
C PRO A 5 -21.23 -17.24 17.90
N GLY A 6 -22.34 -17.31 17.16
CA GLY A 6 -23.36 -16.25 17.10
C GLY A 6 -23.05 -15.08 16.14
N GLY A 7 -22.02 -15.20 15.32
CA GLY A 7 -21.64 -14.23 14.28
C GLY A 7 -22.63 -14.16 13.11
N SER A 8 -22.37 -13.22 12.19
CA SER A 8 -23.27 -12.86 11.07
C SER A 8 -23.32 -13.86 9.91
N ILE A 9 -22.38 -14.82 9.82
CA ILE A 9 -22.33 -15.82 8.75
C ILE A 9 -23.03 -17.09 9.24
N THR A 10 -24.36 -17.15 9.08
CA THR A 10 -25.23 -18.14 9.75
C THR A 10 -24.90 -19.61 9.47
N SER A 11 -24.22 -19.93 8.37
CA SER A 11 -23.80 -21.30 8.05
C SER A 11 -22.49 -21.71 8.72
N TYR A 12 -21.70 -20.75 9.21
CA TYR A 12 -20.33 -20.93 9.70
C TYR A 12 -20.08 -20.20 11.03
N ASN A 13 -21.13 -19.98 11.83
CA ASN A 13 -21.07 -19.19 13.06
C ASN A 13 -21.19 -20.03 14.34
N LEU A 14 -20.72 -21.28 14.33
CA LEU A 14 -20.62 -22.14 15.52
C LEU A 14 -19.15 -22.37 15.94
N GLY A 15 -18.21 -21.71 15.26
CA GLY A 15 -16.78 -21.73 15.56
C GLY A 15 -16.02 -22.91 14.94
N ARG A 16 -16.61 -23.67 14.01
CA ARG A 16 -15.89 -24.81 13.38
C ARG A 16 -14.86 -24.36 12.37
N THR A 17 -15.00 -23.16 11.80
CA THR A 17 -13.94 -22.53 11.00
C THR A 17 -12.63 -22.44 11.79
N LEU A 18 -12.65 -22.06 13.08
CA LEU A 18 -11.42 -22.03 13.87
C LEU A 18 -10.81 -23.45 14.03
N THR A 19 -11.64 -24.47 14.19
CA THR A 19 -11.18 -25.86 14.27
C THR A 19 -10.54 -26.32 12.95
N HIS A 20 -11.12 -25.94 11.80
CA HIS A 20 -10.57 -26.19 10.46
C HIS A 20 -9.20 -25.51 10.28
N GLU A 21 -9.11 -24.21 10.55
CA GLU A 21 -7.84 -23.47 10.45
C GLU A 21 -6.77 -24.00 11.42
N MET A 22 -7.18 -24.43 12.62
CA MET A 22 -6.27 -25.08 13.56
C MET A 22 -5.77 -26.42 13.02
N GLY A 23 -6.59 -27.14 12.24
CA GLY A 23 -6.18 -28.33 11.51
C GLY A 23 -5.02 -28.04 10.56
N HIS A 24 -5.12 -26.99 9.73
CA HIS A 24 -4.02 -26.55 8.87
C HIS A 24 -2.79 -26.10 9.67
N PHE A 25 -3.01 -25.41 10.79
CA PHE A 25 -1.93 -25.07 11.70
C PHE A 25 -1.19 -26.33 12.14
N VAL A 26 -1.85 -27.41 12.50
CA VAL A 26 -1.21 -28.70 12.83
C VAL A 26 -0.98 -29.62 11.63
N TRP A 27 -0.79 -29.02 10.44
CA TRP A 27 -0.37 -29.71 9.21
C TRP A 27 -1.35 -30.75 8.66
N LEU A 28 -2.65 -30.55 8.88
CA LEU A 28 -3.70 -31.31 8.19
C LEU A 28 -4.04 -30.66 6.85
N ARG A 29 -4.34 -31.50 5.86
CA ARG A 29 -4.84 -31.08 4.54
C ARG A 29 -6.35 -31.28 4.47
N HIS A 30 -6.97 -30.68 3.46
CA HIS A 30 -8.32 -31.05 3.08
C HIS A 30 -8.38 -32.52 2.69
N ILE A 31 -9.48 -33.20 3.01
CA ILE A 31 -9.65 -34.65 2.83
C ILE A 31 -9.73 -35.11 1.36
N TRP A 32 -9.76 -34.19 0.39
CA TRP A 32 -9.59 -34.50 -1.05
C TRP A 32 -8.17 -34.21 -1.56
N GLY A 33 -7.23 -33.84 -0.68
CA GLY A 33 -5.84 -33.58 -1.04
C GLY A 33 -5.61 -32.36 -1.94
N ASP A 34 -6.62 -31.48 -2.08
CA ASP A 34 -6.63 -30.33 -2.99
C ASP A 34 -6.50 -30.71 -4.49
N ASP A 35 -6.90 -31.93 -4.86
CA ASP A 35 -6.96 -32.42 -6.24
C ASP A 35 -8.19 -33.32 -6.46
N VAL A 36 -8.54 -33.61 -7.71
CA VAL A 36 -9.63 -34.53 -8.04
C VAL A 36 -9.23 -35.93 -7.61
N CYS A 37 -9.86 -36.41 -6.55
CA CYS A 37 -9.48 -37.67 -5.90
C CYS A 37 -8.00 -37.61 -5.48
N GLY A 38 -7.58 -36.51 -4.85
CA GLY A 38 -6.25 -36.39 -4.26
C GLY A 38 -6.11 -37.19 -2.96
N ASP A 39 -4.88 -37.20 -2.44
CA ASP A 39 -4.49 -37.82 -1.18
C ASP A 39 -4.22 -36.72 -0.15
N ASP A 40 -4.87 -36.78 1.01
CA ASP A 40 -4.65 -35.83 2.09
C ASP A 40 -3.43 -36.21 2.96
N PHE A 41 -2.86 -37.42 2.82
CA PHE A 41 -1.62 -37.93 3.41
C PHE A 41 -0.50 -38.25 2.39
N PRO A 42 -0.17 -37.33 1.46
CA PRO A 42 0.87 -37.59 0.50
C PRO A 42 2.19 -37.80 1.24
N ASN A 43 2.82 -38.94 1.01
CA ASN A 43 4.09 -39.38 1.61
C ASN A 43 4.03 -39.99 3.01
N THR A 44 2.85 -40.36 3.54
CA THR A 44 2.71 -41.09 4.82
C THR A 44 1.87 -42.37 4.68
N PRO A 45 2.37 -43.40 3.96
CA PRO A 45 1.60 -44.63 3.70
C PRO A 45 1.23 -45.35 5.00
N GLY A 46 -0.05 -45.69 5.15
CA GLY A 46 -0.56 -46.49 6.28
C GLY A 46 -1.07 -45.69 7.49
N ILE A 47 -1.06 -44.35 7.44
CA ILE A 47 -1.72 -43.48 8.43
C ILE A 47 -3.06 -42.96 7.90
N ASP A 48 -3.21 -42.86 6.57
CA ASP A 48 -4.43 -42.39 5.93
C ASP A 48 -5.62 -43.29 6.24
N ASP A 49 -6.61 -42.71 6.92
CA ASP A 49 -7.89 -43.31 7.26
C ASP A 49 -9.06 -42.42 6.82
N THR A 50 -8.82 -41.45 5.92
CA THR A 50 -9.89 -40.70 5.28
C THR A 50 -10.29 -41.37 3.96
N PRO A 51 -11.59 -41.40 3.63
CA PRO A 51 -12.02 -41.91 2.34
C PRO A 51 -11.69 -40.90 1.25
N GLN A 52 -11.05 -41.37 0.19
CA GLN A 52 -10.77 -40.55 -0.98
C GLN A 52 -12.06 -39.99 -1.58
N GLN A 53 -12.11 -38.68 -1.78
CA GLN A 53 -13.25 -37.98 -2.36
C GLN A 53 -12.83 -37.05 -3.49
N SER A 54 -13.73 -36.85 -4.45
CA SER A 54 -13.39 -36.15 -5.69
C SER A 54 -13.34 -34.63 -5.57
N ASP A 55 -13.93 -34.08 -4.50
CA ASP A 55 -14.07 -32.64 -4.28
C ASP A 55 -14.50 -32.33 -2.85
N GLU A 56 -14.57 -31.04 -2.48
CA GLU A 56 -15.18 -30.56 -1.24
C GLU A 56 -16.69 -30.81 -1.17
N THR A 57 -17.25 -30.72 0.04
CA THR A 57 -18.69 -30.82 0.28
C THR A 57 -19.23 -29.54 0.91
N PHE A 58 -20.27 -28.95 0.32
CA PHE A 58 -20.98 -27.79 0.89
C PHE A 58 -22.33 -28.17 1.51
N GLY A 59 -22.82 -27.31 2.41
CA GLY A 59 -24.09 -27.54 3.11
C GLY A 59 -23.96 -28.58 4.21
N CYS A 60 -25.08 -29.20 4.61
CA CYS A 60 -25.08 -30.35 5.50
C CYS A 60 -25.86 -31.50 4.88
N PRO A 61 -25.20 -32.35 4.07
CA PRO A 61 -25.79 -33.56 3.54
C PRO A 61 -26.22 -34.53 4.66
N SER A 62 -27.04 -35.52 4.28
CA SER A 62 -27.48 -36.59 5.18
C SER A 62 -27.23 -37.96 4.54
N GLY A 63 -26.94 -38.96 5.37
CA GLY A 63 -26.68 -40.32 4.90
C GLY A 63 -25.35 -40.46 4.17
N THR A 64 -25.24 -41.45 3.29
CA THR A 64 -24.02 -41.72 2.52
C THR A 64 -24.01 -40.91 1.22
N VAL A 65 -22.99 -40.08 1.04
CA VAL A 65 -22.75 -39.33 -0.20
C VAL A 65 -21.65 -40.02 -0.99
N ALA A 66 -21.85 -40.30 -2.27
CA ALA A 66 -20.85 -40.99 -3.09
C ALA A 66 -19.53 -40.19 -3.15
N SER A 67 -18.39 -40.88 -3.05
CA SER A 67 -17.06 -40.24 -3.09
C SER A 67 -16.80 -39.44 -4.36
N GLY A 68 -17.36 -39.91 -5.50
CA GLY A 68 -17.08 -39.34 -6.82
C GLY A 68 -15.80 -39.88 -7.47
N CYS A 69 -15.11 -40.82 -6.80
CA CYS A 69 -13.84 -41.40 -7.26
C CYS A 69 -14.02 -42.82 -7.80
N THR A 70 -13.44 -43.09 -8.96
CA THR A 70 -13.51 -44.42 -9.59
C THR A 70 -12.70 -45.43 -8.77
N GLY A 71 -13.30 -46.58 -8.45
CA GLY A 71 -12.63 -47.66 -7.72
C GLY A 71 -12.68 -47.56 -6.20
N PHE A 72 -13.35 -46.53 -5.65
CA PHE A 72 -13.48 -46.33 -4.20
C PHE A 72 -14.86 -46.79 -3.70
N PRO A 73 -14.91 -47.47 -2.54
CA PRO A 73 -16.15 -48.04 -2.03
C PRO A 73 -17.15 -46.96 -1.60
N ASN A 74 -18.43 -47.16 -1.95
CA ASN A 74 -19.56 -46.34 -1.49
C ASN A 74 -20.55 -47.25 -0.74
N PRO A 75 -20.55 -47.28 0.61
CA PRO A 75 -19.68 -46.58 1.58
C PRO A 75 -18.26 -47.19 1.74
N PRO A 76 -17.26 -46.44 2.24
CA PRO A 76 -17.35 -45.11 2.84
C PRO A 76 -17.16 -44.01 1.78
N GLY A 77 -18.23 -43.30 1.44
CA GLY A 77 -18.18 -42.18 0.51
C GLY A 77 -17.59 -40.91 1.13
N ARG A 78 -18.10 -39.72 0.79
CA ARG A 78 -17.54 -38.44 1.31
C ARG A 78 -17.67 -38.31 2.81
N MET A 79 -16.64 -37.79 3.46
CA MET A 79 -16.61 -37.57 4.91
C MET A 79 -16.96 -36.12 5.27
N TYR A 80 -18.16 -35.68 4.89
CA TYR A 80 -18.65 -34.30 5.11
C TYR A 80 -18.78 -33.88 6.59
N GLN A 81 -18.58 -34.80 7.53
CA GLN A 81 -18.52 -34.52 8.97
C GLN A 81 -17.10 -34.17 9.45
N ASN A 82 -16.08 -34.30 8.59
CA ASN A 82 -14.70 -34.03 8.93
C ASN A 82 -14.45 -32.52 9.00
N PHE A 83 -13.78 -32.04 10.04
CA PHE A 83 -13.43 -30.61 10.16
C PHE A 83 -12.58 -30.07 9.01
N MET A 84 -11.88 -30.94 8.27
CA MET A 84 -11.10 -30.58 7.08
C MET A 84 -11.94 -30.61 5.77
N ASP A 85 -13.27 -30.59 5.86
CA ASP A 85 -14.19 -30.35 4.73
C ASP A 85 -14.82 -28.93 4.80
N TYR A 86 -15.50 -28.49 3.74
CA TYR A 86 -16.16 -27.17 3.62
C TYR A 86 -17.65 -27.18 4.00
N SER A 87 -18.10 -28.27 4.61
CA SER A 87 -19.49 -28.43 5.02
C SER A 87 -19.87 -27.39 6.09
N ASN A 88 -21.15 -27.09 6.21
CA ASN A 88 -21.59 -26.08 7.18
C ASN A 88 -21.24 -26.53 8.61
N ASP A 89 -21.01 -25.56 9.50
CA ASP A 89 -20.58 -25.81 10.88
C ASP A 89 -21.47 -26.82 11.65
N ALA A 90 -22.75 -26.90 11.30
CA ALA A 90 -23.73 -27.76 11.94
C ALA A 90 -23.45 -29.27 11.77
N CYS A 91 -22.69 -29.67 10.75
CA CYS A 91 -22.37 -31.08 10.46
C CYS A 91 -20.89 -31.43 10.64
N LEU A 92 -20.00 -30.45 10.85
CA LEU A 92 -18.59 -30.69 11.16
C LEU A 92 -18.44 -31.15 12.62
N THR A 93 -17.98 -32.38 12.84
CA THR A 93 -17.94 -33.00 14.16
C THR A 93 -16.67 -33.77 14.51
N MET A 94 -15.81 -34.10 13.54
CA MET A 94 -14.70 -35.03 13.80
C MET A 94 -13.41 -34.73 13.03
N PHE A 95 -12.30 -35.17 13.60
CA PHE A 95 -11.09 -35.55 12.87
C PHE A 95 -10.99 -37.09 12.86
N THR A 96 -10.29 -37.66 11.89
CA THR A 96 -9.99 -39.09 11.89
C THR A 96 -8.82 -39.43 12.83
N ASN A 97 -8.57 -40.72 13.05
CA ASN A 97 -7.47 -41.15 13.90
C ASN A 97 -6.11 -40.89 13.23
N GLY A 98 -6.01 -41.09 11.92
CA GLY A 98 -4.85 -40.73 11.11
C GLY A 98 -4.54 -39.24 11.15
N GLN A 99 -5.58 -38.40 11.08
CA GLN A 99 -5.43 -36.95 11.22
C GLN A 99 -4.90 -36.56 12.61
N ASN A 100 -5.40 -37.17 13.69
CA ASN A 100 -4.86 -36.92 15.03
C ASN A 100 -3.38 -37.32 15.16
N ILE A 101 -3.00 -38.49 14.62
CA ILE A 101 -1.60 -38.95 14.64
C ILE A 101 -0.69 -37.95 13.91
N ARG A 102 -1.13 -37.43 12.77
CA ARG A 102 -0.37 -36.43 12.00
C ARG A 102 -0.32 -35.07 12.69
N ALA A 103 -1.42 -34.64 13.30
CA ALA A 103 -1.46 -33.42 14.11
C ALA A 103 -0.45 -33.49 15.27
N ASP A 104 -0.40 -34.63 15.98
CA ASP A 104 0.57 -34.87 17.03
C ASP A 104 2.00 -34.83 16.49
N GLN A 105 2.29 -35.52 15.37
CA GLN A 105 3.61 -35.47 14.73
C GLN A 105 4.01 -34.04 14.36
N ALA A 106 3.10 -33.25 13.79
CA ALA A 106 3.35 -31.86 13.46
C ALA A 106 3.62 -30.99 14.70
N LEU A 107 2.94 -31.27 15.81
CA LEU A 107 3.17 -30.60 17.08
C LEU A 107 4.58 -30.91 17.62
N PHE A 108 4.99 -32.17 17.64
CA PHE A 108 6.31 -32.59 18.12
C PHE A 108 7.46 -32.12 17.21
N THR A 109 7.25 -32.11 15.89
CA THR A 109 8.30 -31.79 14.92
C THR A 109 8.42 -30.29 14.64
N PHE A 110 7.30 -29.61 14.39
CA PHE A 110 7.32 -28.21 13.95
C PHE A 110 6.99 -27.21 15.07
N ARG A 111 6.40 -27.67 16.19
CA ARG A 111 5.94 -26.78 17.29
C ARG A 111 6.30 -27.29 18.69
N PRO A 112 7.52 -27.79 18.93
CA PRO A 112 7.88 -28.39 20.22
C PRO A 112 7.76 -27.43 21.42
N SER A 113 7.83 -26.11 21.19
CA SER A 113 7.65 -25.10 22.24
C SER A 113 6.25 -25.06 22.86
N LEU A 114 5.21 -25.54 22.13
CA LEU A 114 3.85 -25.60 22.68
C LEU A 114 3.71 -26.66 23.76
N LEU A 115 4.54 -27.71 23.74
CA LEU A 115 4.50 -28.81 24.72
C LEU A 115 4.97 -28.40 26.11
N SER A 116 5.83 -27.38 26.19
CA SER A 116 6.34 -26.81 27.43
C SER A 116 5.77 -25.43 27.73
N SER A 117 4.75 -25.00 26.97
CA SER A 117 4.12 -23.71 27.15
C SER A 117 3.34 -23.65 28.47
N ASN A 118 3.61 -22.63 29.27
CA ASN A 118 2.84 -22.31 30.46
C ASN A 118 1.54 -21.56 30.14
N GLY A 119 1.13 -21.43 28.88
CA GLY A 119 -0.02 -20.63 28.46
C GLY A 119 -1.36 -21.04 29.10
N CYS A 120 -1.49 -22.31 29.51
CA CYS A 120 -2.67 -22.82 30.22
C CYS A 120 -2.53 -22.80 31.76
N GLN A 121 -1.39 -22.38 32.29
CA GLN A 121 -1.17 -22.23 33.73
C GLN A 121 -1.53 -20.78 34.11
N PRO A 122 -2.45 -20.56 35.06
CA PRO A 122 -2.74 -19.22 35.57
C PRO A 122 -1.45 -18.58 36.11
N VAL A 123 -1.10 -17.39 35.61
CA VAL A 123 -0.01 -16.60 36.19
C VAL A 123 -0.38 -16.32 37.64
N THR A 124 0.42 -16.83 38.59
CA THR A 124 0.23 -16.59 40.02
C THR A 124 1.24 -15.52 40.44
N PRO A 125 0.83 -14.25 40.58
CA PRO A 125 1.77 -13.16 40.85
C PRO A 125 2.32 -13.27 42.27
N VAL A 126 3.63 -13.20 42.43
CA VAL A 126 4.27 -13.16 43.76
C VAL A 126 4.23 -11.74 44.34
N PRO A 127 4.33 -11.54 45.67
CA PRO A 127 4.41 -10.21 46.27
C PRO A 127 5.63 -9.42 45.76
N ASN A 128 5.50 -8.09 45.60
CA ASN A 128 6.58 -7.17 45.26
C ASN A 128 7.50 -7.65 44.10
N ASP A 129 6.94 -7.65 42.89
CA ASP A 129 7.65 -8.01 41.66
C ASP A 129 7.38 -6.92 40.62
N ALA A 130 8.44 -6.18 40.25
CA ALA A 130 8.40 -5.15 39.23
C ALA A 130 9.32 -5.54 38.08
N SER A 131 8.83 -5.45 36.86
CA SER A 131 9.59 -5.80 35.65
C SER A 131 9.65 -4.65 34.67
N ILE A 132 10.74 -4.59 33.90
CA ILE A 132 10.82 -3.80 32.67
C ILE A 132 10.37 -4.68 31.51
N SER A 133 9.12 -4.53 31.09
CA SER A 133 8.57 -5.40 30.03
C SER A 133 9.00 -4.99 28.63
N ALA A 134 9.41 -3.73 28.42
CA ALA A 134 9.91 -3.23 27.14
C ALA A 134 10.74 -1.95 27.29
N ILE A 135 11.69 -1.75 26.38
CA ILE A 135 12.27 -0.44 26.06
C ILE A 135 11.50 0.08 24.85
N VAL A 136 10.67 1.11 25.05
CA VAL A 136 9.75 1.63 24.03
C VAL A 136 10.47 2.58 23.07
N THR A 137 11.35 3.42 23.60
CA THR A 137 12.15 4.36 22.83
C THR A 137 13.54 4.46 23.45
N PRO A 138 14.63 4.39 22.66
CA PRO A 138 14.63 3.97 21.27
C PRO A 138 14.20 2.49 21.14
N ALA A 139 13.53 2.14 20.05
CA ALA A 139 13.15 0.75 19.79
C ALA A 139 14.41 -0.10 19.56
N ASN A 140 14.36 -1.38 19.93
CA ASN A 140 15.45 -2.31 19.62
C ASN A 140 15.76 -2.31 18.12
N ASN A 141 17.04 -2.39 17.77
CA ASN A 141 17.58 -2.27 16.40
C ASN A 141 17.37 -0.92 15.71
N SER A 142 16.94 0.14 16.41
CA SER A 142 16.85 1.49 15.81
C SER A 142 18.19 1.95 15.24
N GLY A 143 18.20 2.43 14.00
CA GLY A 143 19.42 2.83 13.26
C GLY A 143 19.59 4.32 13.01
N CYS A 144 18.53 5.14 13.09
CA CYS A 144 18.60 6.58 12.81
C CYS A 144 18.71 7.51 14.01
N LEU A 145 19.33 7.04 15.10
CA LEU A 145 19.43 7.81 16.33
C LEU A 145 20.52 8.89 16.29
N GLY A 146 20.27 10.00 16.97
CA GLY A 146 21.24 11.08 17.19
C GLY A 146 22.26 10.77 18.29
N ALA A 147 23.12 11.75 18.60
CA ALA A 147 24.09 11.64 19.70
C ALA A 147 23.41 11.51 21.08
N THR A 148 22.21 12.06 21.21
CA THR A 148 21.35 11.94 22.38
C THR A 148 20.01 11.41 21.92
N SER A 149 19.48 10.38 22.60
CA SER A 149 18.20 9.73 22.28
C SER A 149 17.24 9.84 23.46
N PRO A 150 15.96 10.19 23.24
CA PRO A 150 14.91 10.00 24.25
C PRO A 150 14.88 8.55 24.75
N LEU A 151 14.50 8.35 26.01
CA LEU A 151 14.38 7.03 26.62
C LEU A 151 13.01 6.89 27.31
N THR A 152 12.21 5.93 26.86
CA THR A 152 10.92 5.57 27.45
C THR A 152 10.86 4.07 27.62
N VAL A 153 10.39 3.60 28.78
CA VAL A 153 10.32 2.16 29.12
C VAL A 153 8.95 1.79 29.65
N THR A 154 8.53 0.54 29.46
CA THR A 154 7.31 0.04 30.07
C THR A 154 7.64 -0.65 31.39
N LEU A 155 7.25 -0.02 32.50
CA LEU A 155 7.27 -0.62 33.83
C LEU A 155 5.98 -1.44 34.00
N ARG A 156 6.12 -2.69 34.40
CA ARG A 156 5.00 -3.58 34.71
C ARG A 156 5.05 -3.99 36.18
N ASN A 157 3.89 -3.96 36.83
CA ASN A 157 3.72 -4.64 38.11
C ASN A 157 3.45 -6.12 37.82
N ALA A 158 4.49 -6.95 37.87
CA ALA A 158 4.36 -8.39 37.67
C ALA A 158 3.91 -9.10 38.97
N GLY A 159 3.93 -8.41 40.10
CA GLY A 159 3.52 -8.93 41.40
C GLY A 159 2.04 -8.78 41.76
N SER A 160 1.67 -9.34 42.91
CA SER A 160 0.29 -9.34 43.44
C SER A 160 -0.06 -8.10 44.24
N ASN A 161 0.92 -7.42 44.86
CA ASN A 161 0.69 -6.15 45.55
C ASN A 161 0.56 -5.00 44.55
N THR A 162 -0.18 -3.95 44.90
CA THR A 162 -0.11 -2.71 44.14
C THR A 162 1.33 -2.15 44.22
N LEU A 163 1.92 -1.83 43.08
CA LEU A 163 3.25 -1.26 43.00
C LEU A 163 3.15 0.26 43.20
N THR A 164 3.79 0.74 44.26
CA THR A 164 3.77 2.15 44.68
C THR A 164 5.10 2.85 44.50
N SER A 165 6.20 2.08 44.43
CA SER A 165 7.53 2.58 44.08
C SER A 165 8.37 1.50 43.41
N ALA A 166 9.32 1.91 42.57
CA ALA A 166 10.37 1.05 42.02
C ALA A 166 11.59 1.88 41.63
N THR A 167 12.78 1.31 41.73
CA THR A 167 14.03 1.92 41.28
C THR A 167 14.38 1.38 39.90
N ILE A 168 14.42 2.26 38.90
CA ILE A 168 14.79 1.94 37.52
C ILE A 168 16.25 2.36 37.31
N THR A 169 17.13 1.42 36.99
CA THR A 169 18.53 1.68 36.67
C THR A 169 18.75 1.53 35.17
N VAL A 170 19.40 2.51 34.55
CA VAL A 170 19.73 2.50 33.12
C VAL A 170 21.23 2.41 32.96
N GLN A 171 21.68 1.46 32.16
CA GLN A 171 23.05 1.33 31.71
C GLN A 171 23.13 1.52 30.20
N VAL A 172 24.17 2.23 29.74
CA VAL A 172 24.51 2.34 28.33
C VAL A 172 25.92 1.83 28.16
N ASN A 173 26.10 0.82 27.29
CA ASN A 173 27.40 0.16 27.08
C ASN A 173 28.03 -0.28 28.40
N SER A 174 27.25 -0.95 29.26
CA SER A 174 27.62 -1.39 30.62
C SER A 174 27.90 -0.30 31.65
N ALA A 175 27.82 0.99 31.30
CA ALA A 175 28.01 2.10 32.24
C ALA A 175 26.65 2.58 32.78
N VAL A 176 26.47 2.65 34.10
CA VAL A 176 25.26 3.24 34.71
C VAL A 176 25.23 4.74 34.38
N VAL A 177 24.20 5.16 33.65
CA VAL A 177 24.02 6.55 33.20
C VAL A 177 22.97 7.30 34.01
N GLN A 178 22.00 6.59 34.59
CA GLN A 178 21.01 7.17 35.49
C GLN A 178 20.32 6.11 36.35
N THR A 179 19.81 6.57 37.48
CA THR A 179 18.88 5.84 38.34
C THR A 179 17.66 6.73 38.57
N PHE A 180 16.47 6.18 38.36
CA PHE A 180 15.20 6.88 38.47
C PHE A 180 14.30 6.17 39.49
N ASN A 181 13.84 6.91 40.50
CA ASN A 181 12.92 6.37 41.51
C ASN A 181 11.48 6.66 41.08
N TRP A 182 10.83 5.67 40.48
CA TRP A 182 9.42 5.76 40.12
C TRP A 182 8.55 5.69 41.37
N THR A 183 7.49 6.51 41.41
CA THR A 183 6.43 6.45 42.42
C THR A 183 5.07 6.52 41.72
N GLY A 184 4.07 5.85 42.27
CA GLY A 184 2.73 5.82 41.68
C GLY A 184 1.80 4.83 42.36
N SER A 185 0.83 4.32 41.60
CA SER A 185 -0.10 3.28 42.05
C SER A 185 -0.48 2.41 40.85
N LEU A 186 0.29 1.37 40.62
CA LEU A 186 0.10 0.45 39.50
C LEU A 186 -0.50 -0.87 40.01
N ALA A 187 -1.74 -1.16 39.59
CA ALA A 187 -2.42 -2.39 39.97
C ALA A 187 -1.65 -3.64 39.51
N SER A 188 -1.92 -4.79 40.13
CA SER A 188 -1.31 -6.06 39.73
C SER A 188 -1.51 -6.34 38.24
N LEU A 189 -0.46 -6.79 37.57
CA LEU A 189 -0.38 -7.08 36.12
C LEU A 189 -0.58 -5.88 35.19
N ALA A 190 -0.78 -4.67 35.72
CA ALA A 190 -0.85 -3.46 34.92
C ALA A 190 0.54 -2.96 34.54
N SER A 191 0.58 -2.14 33.49
CA SER A 191 1.80 -1.53 32.94
C SER A 191 1.63 -0.03 32.77
N VAL A 192 2.74 0.69 32.81
CA VAL A 192 2.81 2.14 32.57
C VAL A 192 4.08 2.47 31.79
N ASN A 193 4.00 3.43 30.87
CA ASN A 193 5.19 3.98 30.22
C ASN A 193 5.81 5.05 31.13
N VAL A 194 7.11 4.95 31.33
CA VAL A 194 7.90 5.87 32.15
C VAL A 194 8.92 6.55 31.24
N ASP A 195 8.79 7.87 31.11
CA ASP A 195 9.77 8.70 30.41
C ASP A 195 10.96 8.97 31.35
N LEU A 196 12.16 8.65 30.86
CA LEU A 196 13.43 8.79 31.58
C LEU A 196 14.27 9.92 30.94
N ASN A 197 15.39 10.27 31.56
CA ASN A 197 16.27 11.26 30.93
C ASN A 197 16.85 10.68 29.63
N PRO A 198 17.03 11.51 28.58
CA PRO A 198 17.69 11.09 27.37
C PRO A 198 19.08 10.49 27.61
N VAL A 199 19.46 9.50 26.81
CA VAL A 199 20.76 8.82 26.91
C VAL A 199 21.69 9.25 25.79
N ASN A 200 22.99 9.33 26.09
CA ASN A 200 24.02 9.66 25.10
C ASN A 200 24.56 8.38 24.44
N LEU A 201 24.67 8.39 23.12
CA LEU A 201 25.07 7.25 22.29
C LEU A 201 26.40 7.53 21.59
N VAL A 202 27.30 6.54 21.56
CA VAL A 202 28.53 6.60 20.75
C VAL A 202 28.24 6.16 19.32
N VAL A 203 29.10 6.54 18.37
CA VAL A 203 28.98 6.07 16.99
C VAL A 203 29.16 4.55 16.95
N GLY A 204 28.32 3.86 16.17
CA GLY A 204 28.26 2.41 16.09
C GLY A 204 27.12 1.81 16.92
N ALA A 205 27.28 0.55 17.30
CA ALA A 205 26.33 -0.15 18.16
C ALA A 205 26.43 0.35 19.60
N ASN A 206 25.28 0.49 20.26
CA ASN A 206 25.14 0.80 21.68
C ASN A 206 24.19 -0.20 22.32
N THR A 207 24.51 -0.69 23.51
CA THR A 207 23.55 -1.45 24.33
C THR A 207 22.91 -0.52 25.35
N ILE A 208 21.60 -0.63 25.52
CA ILE A 208 20.81 0.06 26.56
C ILE A 208 20.18 -1.04 27.40
N ASP A 209 20.62 -1.17 28.65
CA ASP A 209 20.10 -2.12 29.61
C ASP A 209 19.30 -1.36 30.66
N VAL A 210 18.05 -1.75 30.90
CA VAL A 210 17.17 -1.11 31.88
C VAL A 210 16.64 -2.18 32.82
N CYS A 211 16.89 -2.00 34.11
CA CYS A 211 16.45 -2.93 35.16
C CYS A 211 15.58 -2.22 36.20
N SER A 212 14.48 -2.84 36.59
CA SER A 212 13.74 -2.50 37.81
C SER A 212 14.38 -3.15 39.03
N SER A 213 14.15 -2.57 40.20
CA SER A 213 14.58 -3.11 41.49
C SER A 213 13.80 -2.42 42.61
N LEU A 214 13.87 -2.99 43.81
CA LEU A 214 13.26 -2.43 45.02
C LEU A 214 11.75 -2.10 44.90
N PRO A 215 10.89 -3.00 44.37
CA PRO A 215 9.45 -2.78 44.34
C PRO A 215 8.90 -2.54 45.75
N ASN A 216 8.20 -1.42 45.94
CA ASN A 216 7.71 -0.97 47.25
C ASN A 216 8.80 -0.84 48.34
N GLY A 217 10.07 -0.69 47.94
CA GLY A 217 11.21 -0.63 48.86
C GLY A 217 11.68 -1.99 49.39
N ALA A 218 11.13 -3.10 48.91
CA ALA A 218 11.50 -4.47 49.27
C ALA A 218 12.32 -5.14 48.16
N ALA A 219 13.03 -6.23 48.46
CA ALA A 219 13.71 -7.00 47.42
C ALA A 219 12.71 -7.53 46.38
N ASP A 220 13.10 -7.49 45.10
CA ASP A 220 12.27 -8.02 44.03
C ASP A 220 12.19 -9.56 44.15
N ALA A 221 10.98 -10.09 44.06
CA ALA A 221 10.73 -11.51 44.21
C ALA A 221 11.09 -12.35 42.96
N VAL A 222 11.15 -11.75 41.77
CA VAL A 222 11.41 -12.47 40.50
C VAL A 222 12.47 -11.76 39.67
N THR A 223 13.73 -11.89 40.07
CA THR A 223 14.83 -11.17 39.41
C THR A 223 15.09 -11.54 37.94
N SER A 224 14.44 -12.58 37.40
CA SER A 224 14.60 -12.99 36.00
C SER A 224 13.82 -12.12 35.01
N ASN A 225 12.90 -11.27 35.48
CA ASN A 225 12.10 -10.37 34.65
C ASN A 225 12.44 -8.87 34.86
N ASP A 226 13.37 -8.56 35.77
CA ASP A 226 13.73 -7.19 36.15
C ASP A 226 14.27 -6.37 34.97
N CYS A 227 15.04 -7.02 34.09
CA CYS A 227 15.86 -6.36 33.09
C CYS A 227 15.36 -6.59 31.67
N ASN A 228 15.44 -5.54 30.85
CA ASN A 228 15.32 -5.59 29.41
C ASN A 228 16.51 -4.90 28.75
N ALA A 229 16.92 -5.37 27.58
CA ALA A 229 18.07 -4.86 26.86
C ALA A 229 17.69 -4.54 25.41
N SER A 230 18.23 -3.45 24.90
CA SER A 230 18.05 -2.99 23.53
C SER A 230 19.40 -2.68 22.91
N THR A 231 19.65 -3.22 21.72
CA THR A 231 20.79 -2.82 20.89
C THR A 231 20.32 -1.77 19.90
N VAL A 232 20.98 -0.62 19.87
CA VAL A 232 20.66 0.46 18.93
C VAL A 232 21.91 0.95 18.23
N TYR A 233 21.74 1.53 17.05
CA TYR A 233 22.84 1.97 16.21
C TYR A 233 22.76 3.47 16.00
N ARG A 234 23.89 4.13 16.23
CA ARG A 234 24.08 5.54 15.89
C ARG A 234 25.10 5.64 14.76
N SER A 235 24.74 6.32 13.69
CA SER A 235 25.67 6.59 12.59
C SER A 235 26.59 7.79 12.89
N ALA A 236 27.81 7.77 12.34
CA ALA A 236 28.83 8.82 12.51
C ALA A 236 28.41 10.13 11.86
N SER A 237 27.79 10.02 10.69
CA SER A 237 26.95 11.05 10.12
C SER A 237 25.55 10.76 10.63
N VAL A 238 24.92 11.66 11.39
CA VAL A 238 23.48 11.57 11.67
C VAL A 238 22.82 11.15 10.36
N TRP A 239 22.07 10.04 10.30
CA TRP A 239 21.31 9.70 9.10
C TRP A 239 20.66 11.00 8.64
N PRO A 240 21.11 11.61 7.53
CA PRO A 240 20.61 12.94 7.26
C PRO A 240 19.13 12.75 7.01
N SER A 241 18.33 13.45 7.82
CA SER A 241 16.89 13.50 7.63
C SER A 241 16.66 13.93 6.19
N GLY A 242 16.13 13.02 5.38
CA GLY A 242 15.71 13.38 4.04
C GLY A 242 14.41 14.16 4.14
N THR A 243 14.15 14.98 3.13
CA THR A 243 12.84 15.63 2.95
C THR A 243 12.11 14.93 1.83
N ILE A 244 10.78 14.86 1.92
CA ILE A 244 9.93 14.42 0.82
C ILE A 244 9.68 15.64 -0.09
N PRO A 245 9.86 15.52 -1.43
CA PRO A 245 10.03 14.27 -2.19
C PRO A 245 11.46 13.71 -2.17
N LEU A 246 11.57 12.37 -2.19
CA LEU A 246 12.80 11.64 -2.49
C LEU A 246 12.65 10.95 -3.83
N VAL A 247 13.60 11.19 -4.75
CA VAL A 247 13.67 10.50 -6.05
C VAL A 247 15.03 9.80 -6.16
N GLU A 248 15.02 8.54 -6.59
CA GLU A 248 16.21 7.71 -6.79
C GLU A 248 16.05 6.82 -8.03
N GLY A 249 16.89 7.06 -9.05
CA GLY A 249 16.96 6.30 -10.30
C GLY A 249 18.27 5.52 -10.48
N PHE A 250 19.10 5.44 -9.44
CA PHE A 250 20.33 4.63 -9.38
C PHE A 250 21.40 4.94 -10.44
N GLU A 251 21.39 6.12 -11.03
CA GLU A 251 22.38 6.49 -12.06
C GLU A 251 23.81 6.63 -11.50
N GLY A 252 23.96 7.01 -10.23
CA GLY A 252 25.25 7.11 -9.55
C GLY A 252 25.92 5.75 -9.32
N ALA A 253 27.26 5.67 -9.47
CA ALA A 253 27.99 4.41 -9.35
C ALA A 253 28.13 3.87 -7.90
N THR A 254 27.88 4.69 -6.88
CA THR A 254 27.95 4.29 -5.47
C THR A 254 26.68 3.54 -5.06
N PHE A 255 26.84 2.35 -4.45
CA PHE A 255 25.71 1.54 -3.99
C PHE A 255 25.91 0.93 -2.58
N PRO A 256 24.95 1.07 -1.64
CA PRO A 256 23.67 1.75 -1.82
C PRO A 256 23.86 3.25 -2.04
N PRO A 257 22.87 3.98 -2.59
CA PRO A 257 22.98 5.42 -2.74
C PRO A 257 23.29 6.10 -1.41
N VAL A 258 23.83 7.32 -1.45
CA VAL A 258 24.22 8.03 -0.23
C VAL A 258 23.02 8.11 0.72
N ASN A 259 23.23 7.68 1.97
CA ASN A 259 22.23 7.62 3.04
C ASN A 259 21.17 6.50 2.94
N TRP A 260 21.28 5.62 1.95
CA TRP A 260 20.51 4.37 1.92
C TRP A 260 21.29 3.27 2.64
N THR A 261 20.59 2.26 3.13
CA THR A 261 21.20 1.11 3.83
C THR A 261 20.75 -0.19 3.21
N ARG A 262 21.64 -1.20 3.23
CA ARG A 262 21.28 -2.59 2.96
C ARG A 262 21.19 -3.35 4.26
N LEU A 263 20.10 -4.07 4.47
CA LEU A 263 20.00 -5.08 5.53
C LEU A 263 20.08 -6.45 4.86
N ASN A 264 21.09 -7.21 5.25
CA ASN A 264 21.39 -8.55 4.74
C ASN A 264 21.67 -9.45 5.96
N PRO A 265 20.64 -10.07 6.55
CA PRO A 265 20.75 -10.84 7.78
C PRO A 265 21.58 -12.12 7.65
N ASP A 266 21.62 -12.74 6.46
CA ASP A 266 22.35 -13.99 6.23
C ASP A 266 23.79 -13.77 5.71
N ALA A 267 24.14 -12.51 5.41
CA ALA A 267 25.42 -12.07 4.86
C ALA A 267 25.78 -12.70 3.49
N SER A 268 24.77 -13.05 2.70
CA SER A 268 24.90 -13.67 1.36
C SER A 268 24.67 -12.65 0.23
N ILE A 269 24.11 -13.09 -0.90
CA ILE A 269 23.67 -12.22 -2.01
C ILE A 269 22.65 -11.21 -1.48
N THR A 270 22.74 -9.97 -1.93
CA THR A 270 21.83 -8.89 -1.50
C THR A 270 21.62 -7.90 -2.63
N TRP A 271 20.88 -6.82 -2.37
CA TRP A 271 20.70 -5.72 -3.31
C TRP A 271 22.04 -5.17 -3.83
N GLN A 272 22.09 -4.93 -5.13
CA GLN A 272 23.22 -4.37 -5.85
C GLN A 272 22.75 -3.38 -6.90
N ARG A 273 23.67 -2.56 -7.40
CA ARG A 273 23.44 -1.75 -8.60
C ARG A 273 23.93 -2.51 -9.83
N THR A 274 23.19 -2.43 -10.92
CA THR A 274 23.63 -2.93 -12.24
C THR A 274 23.33 -1.95 -13.36
N THR A 275 24.12 -2.02 -14.43
CA THR A 275 23.83 -1.38 -15.73
C THR A 275 23.59 -2.41 -16.83
N THR A 276 23.54 -3.69 -16.48
CA THR A 276 23.24 -4.78 -17.42
C THR A 276 21.75 -4.82 -17.73
N GLY A 277 21.37 -4.93 -19.01
CA GLY A 277 19.98 -4.81 -19.44
C GLY A 277 19.45 -3.37 -19.39
N ALA A 278 18.23 -3.15 -19.87
CA ALA A 278 17.58 -1.84 -19.89
C ALA A 278 17.20 -1.36 -18.47
N GLY A 279 17.39 -0.07 -18.20
CA GLY A 279 16.67 0.64 -17.12
C GLY A 279 15.26 1.01 -17.56
N HIS A 280 14.40 1.41 -16.63
CA HIS A 280 13.13 2.05 -16.97
C HIS A 280 13.41 3.44 -17.55
N THR A 281 14.21 4.24 -16.84
CA THR A 281 14.92 5.40 -17.38
C THR A 281 16.42 5.25 -17.15
N GLY A 282 17.23 6.04 -17.87
CA GLY A 282 18.68 5.97 -17.69
C GLY A 282 19.29 4.59 -17.94
N THR A 283 20.32 4.24 -17.17
CA THR A 283 21.05 2.98 -17.31
C THR A 283 21.24 2.23 -16.00
N GLY A 284 21.21 2.93 -14.88
CA GLY A 284 21.34 2.36 -13.55
C GLY A 284 20.03 1.75 -13.07
N LYS A 285 20.11 0.76 -12.19
CA LYS A 285 18.98 0.18 -11.46
C LYS A 285 19.48 -0.60 -10.26
N ALA A 286 18.65 -0.74 -9.25
CA ALA A 286 18.88 -1.68 -8.17
C ALA A 286 18.35 -3.06 -8.58
N PHE A 287 19.05 -4.12 -8.22
CA PHE A 287 18.57 -5.48 -8.42
C PHE A 287 19.11 -6.42 -7.35
N VAL A 288 18.44 -7.54 -7.15
CA VAL A 288 18.92 -8.65 -6.31
C VAL A 288 19.09 -9.89 -7.19
N GLU A 289 20.21 -10.59 -7.04
CA GLU A 289 20.61 -11.70 -7.91
C GLU A 289 20.03 -13.04 -7.43
N HIS A 290 18.70 -13.13 -7.31
CA HIS A 290 18.03 -14.34 -6.83
C HIS A 290 18.31 -15.58 -7.67
N TYR A 291 18.57 -15.43 -8.98
CA TYR A 291 18.87 -16.57 -9.87
C TYR A 291 20.05 -17.42 -9.38
N ASN A 292 21.07 -16.79 -8.79
CA ASN A 292 22.25 -17.47 -8.24
C ASN A 292 22.19 -17.60 -6.71
N TYR A 293 21.09 -17.19 -6.09
CA TYR A 293 20.91 -17.21 -4.64
C TYR A 293 20.40 -18.56 -4.17
N VAL A 294 21.33 -19.51 -4.13
CA VAL A 294 21.05 -20.86 -3.66
C VAL A 294 20.99 -20.88 -2.14
N SER A 295 19.83 -21.24 -1.61
CA SER A 295 19.64 -21.55 -0.20
C SER A 295 18.93 -22.89 0.00
N PHE A 296 19.09 -23.47 1.19
CA PHE A 296 18.58 -24.81 1.47
C PHE A 296 17.07 -24.84 1.71
N PHE A 297 16.50 -23.74 2.23
CA PHE A 297 15.08 -23.67 2.59
C PHE A 297 14.30 -22.58 1.87
N GLY A 298 14.96 -21.63 1.18
CA GLY A 298 14.33 -20.41 0.71
C GLY A 298 13.94 -19.49 1.87
N GLY A 299 13.45 -18.30 1.53
CA GLY A 299 12.94 -17.32 2.48
C GLY A 299 13.98 -16.34 3.01
N GLU A 300 15.18 -16.30 2.44
CA GLU A 300 16.17 -15.27 2.77
C GLU A 300 15.62 -13.88 2.43
N GLU A 301 15.79 -12.94 3.35
CA GLU A 301 15.29 -11.57 3.22
C GLU A 301 16.45 -10.59 2.98
N ASP A 302 16.30 -9.71 2.00
CA ASP A 302 17.24 -8.62 1.76
C ASP A 302 16.53 -7.31 1.54
N ASP A 303 16.92 -6.30 2.31
CA ASP A 303 16.25 -5.02 2.27
C ASP A 303 17.15 -3.92 1.72
N LEU A 304 16.60 -3.13 0.79
CA LEU A 304 17.12 -1.83 0.41
C LEU A 304 16.29 -0.74 1.11
N ILE A 305 16.92 -0.01 2.02
CA ILE A 305 16.26 0.89 2.96
C ILE A 305 16.60 2.35 2.65
N SER A 306 15.57 3.20 2.52
CA SER A 306 15.70 4.64 2.32
C SER A 306 16.31 5.34 3.54
N PRO A 307 16.73 6.62 3.41
CA PRO A 307 16.96 7.47 4.56
C PRO A 307 15.70 7.61 5.43
N ASN A 308 15.84 8.09 6.67
CA ASN A 308 14.69 8.53 7.47
C ASN A 308 14.17 9.85 6.90
N LEU A 309 12.93 9.86 6.42
CA LEU A 309 12.30 10.98 5.73
C LEU A 309 11.35 11.72 6.65
N THR A 310 11.57 13.02 6.83
CA THR A 310 10.61 13.88 7.52
C THR A 310 9.44 14.18 6.60
N ILE A 311 8.22 13.86 7.05
CA ILE A 311 7.00 14.00 6.25
C ILE A 311 6.57 15.46 6.21
N GLY A 312 6.53 16.14 7.36
CA GLY A 312 5.96 17.49 7.49
C GLY A 312 4.47 17.52 7.14
N PRO A 313 3.91 18.69 6.75
CA PRO A 313 2.52 18.78 6.31
C PRO A 313 2.31 17.93 5.04
N ALA A 314 1.29 17.08 5.07
CA ALA A 314 0.85 16.21 3.97
C ALA A 314 -0.63 15.88 4.15
N ASP A 315 -1.37 15.78 3.05
CA ASP A 315 -2.72 15.19 3.01
C ASP A 315 -2.68 13.74 2.57
N SER A 316 -1.64 13.39 1.83
CA SER A 316 -1.42 12.04 1.35
C SER A 316 0.06 11.81 1.13
N LEU A 317 0.49 10.57 1.26
CA LEU A 317 1.87 10.15 1.12
C LEU A 317 1.89 8.87 0.28
N TYR A 318 2.80 8.78 -0.68
CA TYR A 318 2.84 7.64 -1.60
C TYR A 318 4.27 7.27 -1.95
N VAL A 319 4.44 6.03 -2.35
CA VAL A 319 5.65 5.54 -3.00
C VAL A 319 5.28 5.04 -4.38
N ASP A 320 5.85 5.70 -5.39
CA ASP A 320 5.85 5.25 -6.76
C ASP A 320 7.21 4.61 -7.07
N PHE A 321 7.25 3.50 -7.78
CA PHE A 321 8.49 2.92 -8.29
C PHE A 321 8.20 2.03 -9.49
N TRP A 322 9.25 1.70 -10.24
CA TRP A 322 9.16 0.78 -11.37
C TRP A 322 9.91 -0.50 -11.04
N ALA A 323 9.27 -1.64 -11.31
CA ALA A 323 9.87 -2.94 -11.09
C ALA A 323 9.75 -3.82 -12.33
N ALA A 324 10.78 -4.63 -12.56
CA ALA A 324 10.79 -5.64 -13.62
C ALA A 324 11.25 -6.98 -13.05
N TYR A 325 10.54 -8.03 -13.44
CA TYR A 325 10.79 -9.38 -12.99
C TYR A 325 10.23 -10.39 -14.00
N ARG A 326 10.87 -11.55 -14.12
CA ARG A 326 10.32 -12.73 -14.80
C ARG A 326 10.69 -13.97 -14.00
N GLY A 327 9.69 -14.73 -13.54
CA GLY A 327 9.92 -15.85 -12.64
C GLY A 327 10.68 -17.01 -13.28
N TYR A 328 11.27 -17.87 -12.48
CA TYR A 328 11.91 -19.07 -13.02
C TYR A 328 10.87 -20.17 -13.29
N PRO A 329 10.93 -20.88 -14.44
CA PRO A 329 9.99 -21.95 -14.76
C PRO A 329 9.93 -23.04 -13.69
N GLY A 330 8.73 -23.31 -13.15
CA GLY A 330 8.52 -24.34 -12.13
C GLY A 330 8.83 -23.92 -10.69
N PHE A 331 9.33 -22.70 -10.47
CA PHE A 331 9.61 -22.15 -9.14
C PHE A 331 8.99 -20.75 -8.96
N PRO A 332 7.66 -20.66 -8.76
CA PRO A 332 7.09 -19.43 -8.24
C PRO A 332 7.20 -19.48 -6.70
N SER A 333 7.62 -18.44 -5.97
CA SER A 333 7.16 -17.06 -6.10
C SER A 333 8.09 -16.18 -5.27
N GLU A 334 9.12 -15.55 -5.84
CA GLU A 334 9.76 -14.50 -5.06
C GLU A 334 8.72 -13.43 -4.73
N SER A 335 8.96 -12.74 -3.63
CA SER A 335 8.14 -11.59 -3.29
C SER A 335 9.03 -10.40 -3.07
N LEU A 336 8.57 -9.28 -3.62
CA LEU A 336 9.00 -7.97 -3.22
C LEU A 336 7.97 -7.45 -2.22
N GLN A 337 8.42 -6.91 -1.11
CA GLN A 337 7.58 -6.25 -0.12
C GLN A 337 8.00 -4.79 0.00
N LEU A 338 7.02 -3.89 0.00
CA LEU A 338 7.23 -2.53 0.46
C LEU A 338 6.94 -2.49 1.96
N VAL A 339 7.97 -2.16 2.73
CA VAL A 339 7.91 -2.12 4.19
C VAL A 339 8.15 -0.70 4.68
N VAL A 340 7.56 -0.34 5.82
CA VAL A 340 7.70 1.01 6.41
C VAL A 340 8.09 0.91 7.88
N SER A 341 9.03 1.75 8.31
CA SER A 341 9.34 1.93 9.72
C SER A 341 9.01 3.36 10.18
N THR A 342 8.36 3.45 11.32
CA THR A 342 8.05 4.70 12.04
C THR A 342 8.90 4.87 13.31
N ASN A 343 9.74 3.89 13.62
CA ASN A 343 10.55 3.82 14.84
C ASN A 343 12.04 3.68 14.53
N CYS A 344 12.52 4.45 13.55
CA CYS A 344 13.92 4.51 13.17
C CYS A 344 14.55 3.18 12.70
N GLY A 345 13.76 2.27 12.14
CA GLY A 345 14.21 0.98 11.64
C GLY A 345 14.27 -0.12 12.70
N GLY A 346 13.74 0.13 13.90
CA GLY A 346 13.65 -0.91 14.93
C GLY A 346 12.66 -2.03 14.59
N SER A 347 11.56 -1.67 13.91
CA SER A 347 10.65 -2.62 13.27
C SER A 347 10.12 -2.05 11.96
N PHE A 348 9.68 -2.95 11.09
CA PHE A 348 9.14 -2.63 9.77
C PHE A 348 7.79 -3.32 9.58
N ASP A 349 6.77 -2.53 9.27
CA ASP A 349 5.44 -3.02 8.89
C ASP A 349 5.42 -3.33 7.40
N VAL A 350 4.89 -4.49 7.01
CA VAL A 350 4.65 -4.82 5.60
C VAL A 350 3.41 -4.07 5.13
N VAL A 351 3.59 -3.10 4.23
CA VAL A 351 2.49 -2.31 3.66
C VAL A 351 1.86 -3.04 2.47
N LYS A 352 2.72 -3.59 1.61
CA LYS A 352 2.28 -4.32 0.42
C LYS A 352 3.27 -5.41 0.07
N THR A 353 2.75 -6.61 -0.15
CA THR A 353 3.48 -7.69 -0.81
C THR A 353 3.08 -7.71 -2.27
N PHE A 354 4.07 -7.73 -3.15
CA PHE A 354 3.89 -7.90 -4.58
C PHE A 354 4.16 -9.36 -4.93
N ASN A 355 3.17 -10.00 -5.54
CA ASN A 355 3.27 -11.35 -6.04
C ASN A 355 3.86 -11.27 -7.45
N ASN A 356 5.13 -11.63 -7.55
CA ASN A 356 5.98 -11.27 -8.69
C ASN A 356 5.51 -11.84 -10.04
N LEU A 357 4.62 -12.85 -10.08
CA LEU A 357 4.04 -13.36 -11.32
C LEU A 357 2.88 -12.54 -11.89
N THR A 358 2.08 -11.88 -11.05
CA THR A 358 0.87 -11.16 -11.51
C THR A 358 1.04 -9.66 -11.44
N ASP A 359 1.77 -9.17 -10.43
CA ASP A 359 1.96 -7.74 -10.21
C ASP A 359 3.05 -7.16 -11.12
N PHE A 360 3.97 -8.00 -11.59
CA PHE A 360 5.06 -7.63 -12.50
C PHE A 360 5.07 -8.60 -13.70
N ALA A 361 5.21 -8.05 -14.91
CA ALA A 361 5.37 -8.79 -16.17
C ALA A 361 4.28 -9.81 -16.59
N GLY A 362 3.06 -9.76 -16.03
CA GLY A 362 1.90 -10.47 -16.57
C GLY A 362 2.06 -12.00 -16.73
N GLY A 363 2.83 -12.65 -15.84
CA GLY A 363 2.98 -14.11 -15.79
C GLY A 363 4.12 -14.69 -16.63
N GLN A 364 5.05 -13.86 -17.13
CA GLN A 364 6.17 -14.34 -17.92
C GLN A 364 7.29 -14.98 -17.07
N THR A 365 7.94 -16.00 -17.63
CA THR A 365 9.05 -16.73 -16.99
C THR A 365 10.33 -16.72 -17.83
N SER A 366 11.47 -16.94 -17.17
CA SER A 366 12.80 -17.05 -17.77
C SER A 366 13.62 -18.15 -17.10
N GLY A 367 14.08 -19.14 -17.87
CA GLY A 367 14.97 -20.22 -17.40
C GLY A 367 16.45 -19.84 -17.29
N VAL A 368 16.79 -18.59 -17.55
CA VAL A 368 18.13 -18.00 -17.37
C VAL A 368 18.04 -16.75 -16.51
N ALA A 369 19.18 -16.26 -16.00
CA ALA A 369 19.24 -15.01 -15.24
C ALA A 369 18.57 -13.85 -16.02
N TYR A 370 17.52 -13.30 -15.44
CA TYR A 370 16.70 -12.28 -16.08
C TYR A 370 17.32 -10.89 -15.93
N PHE A 371 17.44 -10.21 -17.07
CA PHE A 371 17.73 -8.78 -17.16
C PHE A 371 16.73 -8.16 -18.14
N PRO A 372 16.13 -7.00 -17.80
CA PRO A 372 15.14 -6.35 -18.67
C PRO A 372 15.71 -6.03 -20.05
N ALA A 373 14.94 -6.32 -21.10
CA ALA A 373 15.36 -6.11 -22.50
C ALA A 373 14.97 -4.71 -23.01
N SER A 374 13.94 -4.09 -22.42
CA SER A 374 13.49 -2.73 -22.75
C SER A 374 12.82 -2.07 -21.54
N SER A 375 12.65 -0.74 -21.57
CA SER A 375 11.92 -0.02 -20.52
C SER A 375 10.46 -0.47 -20.38
N GLY A 376 9.88 -1.04 -21.44
CA GLY A 376 8.52 -1.60 -21.42
C GLY A 376 8.37 -2.90 -20.61
N ASP A 377 9.47 -3.51 -20.14
CA ASP A 377 9.41 -4.65 -19.21
C ASP A 377 9.06 -4.21 -17.78
N TYR A 378 9.19 -2.92 -17.46
CA TYR A 378 8.90 -2.40 -16.13
C TYR A 378 7.42 -2.09 -15.97
N VAL A 379 6.90 -2.42 -14.79
CA VAL A 379 5.53 -2.08 -14.38
C VAL A 379 5.62 -1.11 -13.21
N LYS A 380 4.84 -0.02 -13.30
CA LYS A 380 4.74 0.96 -12.23
C LYS A 380 3.93 0.39 -11.06
N ALA A 381 4.49 0.45 -9.87
CA ALA A 381 3.79 0.25 -8.62
C ALA A 381 3.57 1.61 -7.94
N SER A 382 2.37 1.79 -7.39
CA SER A 382 1.99 2.93 -6.54
C SER A 382 1.42 2.40 -5.23
N VAL A 383 1.98 2.82 -4.10
CA VAL A 383 1.56 2.39 -2.76
C VAL A 383 1.21 3.60 -1.91
N ASP A 384 0.00 3.59 -1.33
CA ASP A 384 -0.49 4.64 -0.44
C ASP A 384 0.03 4.43 0.99
N LEU A 385 0.74 5.43 1.51
CA LEU A 385 1.29 5.50 2.86
C LEU A 385 0.60 6.58 3.72
N THR A 386 -0.56 7.09 3.32
CA THR A 386 -1.25 8.20 3.99
C THR A 386 -1.49 7.94 5.49
N ASN A 387 -1.73 6.69 5.88
CA ASN A 387 -1.92 6.31 7.29
C ASN A 387 -0.67 6.56 8.17
N TYR A 388 0.52 6.68 7.56
CA TYR A 388 1.77 6.91 8.27
C TYR A 388 2.11 8.40 8.47
N ILE A 389 1.33 9.34 7.91
CA ILE A 389 1.63 10.79 8.03
C ILE A 389 1.75 11.24 9.49
N SER A 390 0.92 10.66 10.38
CA SER A 390 0.90 11.00 11.80
C SER A 390 2.17 10.61 12.56
N SER A 391 3.03 9.74 12.01
CA SER A 391 4.32 9.40 12.63
C SER A 391 5.35 10.52 12.53
N GLY A 392 5.13 11.52 11.68
CA GLY A 392 6.03 12.66 11.46
C GLY A 392 7.26 12.34 10.60
N SER A 393 7.79 11.12 10.69
CA SER A 393 8.85 10.59 9.83
C SER A 393 8.63 9.13 9.46
N VAL A 394 9.13 8.72 8.30
CA VAL A 394 9.10 7.34 7.81
C VAL A 394 10.43 6.93 7.19
N ILE A 395 10.75 5.65 7.32
CA ILE A 395 11.73 4.95 6.49
C ILE A 395 10.94 4.00 5.59
N VAL A 396 11.25 4.00 4.29
CA VAL A 396 10.66 3.06 3.31
C VAL A 396 11.71 2.02 2.94
N GLY A 397 11.34 0.76 2.98
CA GLY A 397 12.18 -0.37 2.60
C GLY A 397 11.60 -1.18 1.46
N PHE A 398 12.48 -1.72 0.64
CA PHE A 398 12.18 -2.69 -0.41
C PHE A 398 12.81 -4.02 -0.01
N LYS A 399 11.98 -4.89 0.56
CA LYS A 399 12.37 -6.21 1.05
C LYS A 399 12.18 -7.24 -0.05
N SER A 400 13.25 -7.91 -0.45
CA SER A 400 13.19 -9.04 -1.37
C SER A 400 13.21 -10.34 -0.57
N ILE A 401 12.37 -11.31 -0.93
CA ILE A 401 12.33 -12.63 -0.30
C ILE A 401 12.65 -13.67 -1.36
N ASN A 402 13.78 -14.34 -1.19
CA ASN A 402 14.27 -15.37 -2.11
C ASN A 402 13.39 -16.62 -2.04
N GLN A 403 12.96 -17.14 -3.19
CA GLN A 403 12.23 -18.41 -3.30
C GLN A 403 12.68 -19.20 -4.55
N TRP A 404 13.98 -19.13 -4.88
CA TRP A 404 14.62 -19.83 -6.01
C TRP A 404 14.07 -19.47 -7.40
N GLY A 405 13.60 -18.25 -7.60
CA GLY A 405 13.14 -17.79 -8.90
C GLY A 405 14.23 -17.02 -9.65
N ASN A 406 14.01 -15.73 -9.91
CA ASN A 406 14.88 -14.93 -10.76
C ASN A 406 15.10 -13.51 -10.23
N ASN A 407 16.03 -12.80 -10.87
CA ASN A 407 16.43 -11.47 -10.48
C ASN A 407 15.25 -10.47 -10.50
N ILE A 408 15.08 -9.73 -9.40
CA ILE A 408 14.14 -8.61 -9.28
C ILE A 408 14.89 -7.31 -9.53
N HIS A 409 14.36 -6.44 -10.37
CA HIS A 409 14.93 -5.14 -10.70
C HIS A 409 14.00 -4.02 -10.21
N LEU A 410 14.57 -2.97 -9.63
CA LEU A 410 13.92 -1.75 -9.17
C LEU A 410 14.56 -0.52 -9.79
N ASP A 411 13.72 0.42 -10.19
CA ASP A 411 14.14 1.66 -10.80
C ASP A 411 13.15 2.80 -10.50
N ASP A 412 13.62 4.04 -10.67
CA ASP A 412 12.82 5.27 -10.58
C ASP A 412 11.89 5.33 -9.35
N ILE A 413 12.47 5.16 -8.17
CA ILE A 413 11.76 5.29 -6.89
C ILE A 413 11.44 6.76 -6.65
N ASN A 414 10.19 7.04 -6.32
CA ASN A 414 9.69 8.36 -5.97
C ASN A 414 8.79 8.27 -4.72
N ILE A 415 9.30 8.73 -3.58
CA ILE A 415 8.54 8.89 -2.35
C ILE A 415 8.06 10.33 -2.32
N ASN A 416 6.76 10.55 -2.46
CA ASN A 416 6.18 11.87 -2.62
C ASN A 416 4.94 12.07 -1.75
N LYS A 417 4.57 13.34 -1.52
CA LYS A 417 3.37 13.72 -0.79
C LYS A 417 2.54 14.71 -1.59
N ILE A 418 1.22 14.65 -1.40
CA ILE A 418 0.31 15.69 -1.88
C ILE A 418 -0.08 16.57 -0.70
N ILE A 419 -0.08 17.87 -0.95
CA ILE A 419 -0.59 18.90 -0.05
C ILE A 419 -1.62 19.69 -0.85
N PHE A 420 -2.90 19.49 -0.53
CA PHE A 420 -3.95 20.33 -1.07
C PHE A 420 -3.86 21.73 -0.47
N LYS A 421 -4.13 22.73 -1.30
CA LYS A 421 -4.26 24.11 -0.83
C LYS A 421 -5.57 24.29 -0.08
N PHE A 422 -5.67 25.29 0.79
CA PHE A 422 -6.91 25.58 1.50
C PHE A 422 -7.91 26.34 0.62
N TYR A 423 -7.43 27.25 -0.21
CA TYR A 423 -8.21 28.13 -1.09
C TYR A 423 -7.68 28.04 -2.52
N ASP A 424 -8.31 27.20 -3.33
CA ASP A 424 -7.89 26.92 -4.70
C ASP A 424 -9.12 26.55 -5.54
N ALA A 425 -9.39 27.33 -6.57
CA ALA A 425 -10.49 27.11 -7.48
C ALA A 425 -10.02 27.32 -8.92
N GLY A 426 -10.43 26.44 -9.83
CA GLY A 426 -10.02 26.47 -11.22
C GLY A 426 -11.17 26.36 -12.22
N VAL A 427 -10.88 26.64 -13.49
CA VAL A 427 -11.81 26.45 -14.62
C VAL A 427 -11.46 25.17 -15.36
N ILE A 428 -12.36 24.18 -15.34
CA ILE A 428 -12.11 22.86 -15.95
C ILE A 428 -12.77 22.69 -17.33
N ALA A 429 -13.76 23.52 -17.67
CA ALA A 429 -14.35 23.51 -19.01
C ALA A 429 -15.02 24.85 -19.35
N ILE A 430 -15.16 25.12 -20.65
CA ILE A 430 -16.00 26.18 -21.20
C ILE A 430 -17.04 25.49 -22.10
N ASN A 431 -18.28 25.36 -21.60
CA ASN A 431 -19.36 24.69 -22.30
C ASN A 431 -19.95 25.56 -23.40
N LYS A 432 -20.09 26.86 -23.13
CA LYS A 432 -20.58 27.87 -24.08
C LYS A 432 -19.61 29.06 -24.17
N PRO A 433 -19.25 29.56 -25.37
CA PRO A 433 -19.76 29.17 -26.70
C PRO A 433 -19.41 27.73 -27.11
N GLN A 434 -20.22 27.16 -27.99
CA GLN A 434 -19.88 25.97 -28.76
C GLN A 434 -18.72 26.29 -29.72
N SER A 435 -18.08 25.27 -30.30
CA SER A 435 -17.05 25.50 -31.32
C SER A 435 -17.58 26.24 -32.56
N ARG A 436 -18.89 26.16 -32.79
CA ARG A 436 -19.62 26.82 -33.87
C ARG A 436 -20.83 27.57 -33.31
N GLU A 437 -20.87 28.88 -33.52
CA GLU A 437 -21.96 29.76 -33.08
C GLU A 437 -22.65 30.42 -34.28
N CYS A 438 -23.94 30.68 -34.14
CA CYS A 438 -24.77 31.36 -35.15
C CYS A 438 -25.29 32.72 -34.64
N ALA A 439 -24.91 33.13 -33.43
CA ALA A 439 -25.29 34.40 -32.83
C ALA A 439 -24.04 35.13 -32.36
N SER A 440 -24.04 36.46 -32.49
CA SER A 440 -22.99 37.32 -31.94
C SER A 440 -23.17 37.61 -30.45
N SER A 441 -24.26 37.15 -29.83
CA SER A 441 -24.48 37.29 -28.40
C SER A 441 -25.09 36.04 -27.79
N ILE A 442 -24.48 35.56 -26.71
CA ILE A 442 -24.87 34.37 -25.97
C ILE A 442 -24.69 34.60 -24.46
N THR A 443 -25.22 33.69 -23.65
CA THR A 443 -24.80 33.51 -22.25
C THR A 443 -23.66 32.49 -22.20
N PRO A 444 -22.40 32.89 -21.95
CA PRO A 444 -21.31 31.95 -21.77
C PRO A 444 -21.58 31.03 -20.58
N GLU A 445 -20.97 29.85 -20.59
CA GLU A 445 -21.10 28.87 -19.51
C GLU A 445 -19.75 28.21 -19.29
N VAL A 446 -19.27 28.29 -18.05
CA VAL A 446 -17.99 27.71 -17.64
C VAL A 446 -18.23 26.69 -16.53
N VAL A 447 -17.37 25.68 -16.44
CA VAL A 447 -17.39 24.72 -15.33
C VAL A 447 -16.22 25.05 -14.42
N ILE A 448 -16.54 25.47 -13.20
CA ILE A 448 -15.54 25.70 -12.14
C ILE A 448 -15.42 24.47 -11.25
N LYS A 449 -14.26 24.29 -10.64
CA LYS A 449 -13.97 23.23 -9.68
C LYS A 449 -13.31 23.81 -8.44
N ASN A 450 -13.68 23.29 -7.26
CA ASN A 450 -12.97 23.56 -6.02
C ASN A 450 -11.84 22.54 -5.85
N TYR A 451 -10.59 22.97 -6.02
CA TYR A 451 -9.40 22.16 -5.76
C TYR A 451 -8.94 22.27 -4.30
N GLY A 452 -9.34 23.34 -3.61
CA GLY A 452 -9.02 23.61 -2.22
C GLY A 452 -9.74 22.70 -1.22
N LYS A 453 -9.17 22.58 -0.01
CA LYS A 453 -9.76 21.84 1.12
C LYS A 453 -10.99 22.50 1.67
N THR A 454 -11.02 23.84 1.68
CA THR A 454 -12.12 24.60 2.22
C THR A 454 -13.27 24.57 1.22
N THR A 455 -14.49 24.33 1.69
CA THR A 455 -15.69 24.48 0.85
C THR A 455 -15.69 25.85 0.18
N LEU A 456 -15.81 25.89 -1.14
CA LEU A 456 -15.86 27.11 -1.92
C LEU A 456 -17.27 27.71 -1.81
N THR A 457 -17.35 28.84 -1.15
CA THR A 457 -18.59 29.60 -0.88
C THR A 457 -18.71 30.84 -1.75
N SER A 458 -17.60 31.37 -2.25
CA SER A 458 -17.56 32.42 -3.25
C SER A 458 -16.31 32.34 -4.12
N VAL A 459 -16.39 32.78 -5.38
CA VAL A 459 -15.22 32.97 -6.26
C VAL A 459 -15.53 34.03 -7.31
N LYS A 460 -14.53 34.79 -7.75
CA LYS A 460 -14.67 35.65 -8.94
C LYS A 460 -14.33 34.85 -10.17
N ILE A 461 -15.28 34.73 -11.09
CA ILE A 461 -15.09 34.17 -12.41
C ILE A 461 -14.87 35.33 -13.37
N ASN A 462 -13.67 35.43 -13.91
CA ASN A 462 -13.30 36.44 -14.88
C ASN A 462 -13.26 35.82 -16.26
N TYR A 463 -13.63 36.56 -17.30
CA TYR A 463 -13.41 36.11 -18.66
C TYR A 463 -13.15 37.28 -19.62
N THR A 464 -12.48 36.98 -20.73
CA THR A 464 -12.22 37.91 -21.83
C THR A 464 -12.59 37.26 -23.16
N ILE A 465 -13.04 38.08 -24.11
CA ILE A 465 -13.20 37.68 -25.51
C ILE A 465 -12.06 38.32 -26.31
N ASP A 466 -11.29 37.50 -27.03
CA ASP A 466 -10.13 37.92 -27.85
C ASP A 466 -9.12 38.83 -27.13
N GLY A 467 -8.90 38.59 -25.83
CA GLY A 467 -8.02 39.41 -24.99
C GLY A 467 -8.53 40.84 -24.74
N GLY A 468 -9.82 41.09 -24.98
CA GLY A 468 -10.49 42.35 -24.69
C GLY A 468 -10.70 42.60 -23.19
N PRO A 469 -11.59 43.56 -22.83
CA PRO A 469 -11.86 43.89 -21.43
C PRO A 469 -12.31 42.67 -20.61
N VAL A 470 -11.82 42.60 -19.37
CA VAL A 470 -12.22 41.55 -18.43
C VAL A 470 -13.63 41.83 -17.92
N VAL A 471 -14.49 40.82 -18.02
CA VAL A 471 -15.79 40.78 -17.35
C VAL A 471 -15.67 39.88 -16.13
N THR A 472 -16.14 40.36 -14.98
CA THR A 472 -16.10 39.63 -13.70
C THR A 472 -17.50 39.29 -13.23
N PHE A 473 -17.74 38.01 -12.99
CA PHE A 473 -18.93 37.48 -12.34
C PHE A 473 -18.58 37.00 -10.93
N ASN A 474 -19.29 37.51 -9.92
CA ASN A 474 -19.11 37.09 -8.53
C ASN A 474 -20.02 35.89 -8.25
N TRP A 475 -19.46 34.69 -8.26
CA TRP A 475 -20.20 33.48 -7.92
C TRP A 475 -20.25 33.28 -6.41
N THR A 476 -21.39 32.80 -5.91
CA THR A 476 -21.59 32.36 -4.53
C THR A 476 -22.31 31.02 -4.52
N GLY A 477 -21.99 30.15 -3.58
CA GLY A 477 -22.65 28.84 -3.46
C GLY A 477 -22.10 27.99 -2.32
N ASN A 478 -22.16 26.67 -2.49
CA ASN A 478 -21.56 25.71 -1.59
C ASN A 478 -21.01 24.57 -2.45
N LEU A 479 -19.72 24.67 -2.80
CA LEU A 479 -19.03 23.68 -3.63
C LEU A 479 -17.97 22.96 -2.76
N PRO A 480 -18.23 21.72 -2.33
CA PRO A 480 -17.28 20.97 -1.50
C PRO A 480 -15.97 20.71 -2.24
N HIS A 481 -14.92 20.33 -1.51
CA HIS A 481 -13.64 19.91 -2.10
C HIS A 481 -13.87 18.88 -3.21
N ASN A 482 -13.14 19.05 -4.32
CA ASN A 482 -13.23 18.25 -5.55
C ASN A 482 -14.59 18.34 -6.29
N GLY A 483 -15.55 19.11 -5.78
CA GLY A 483 -16.81 19.39 -6.44
C GLY A 483 -16.63 20.31 -7.65
N SER A 484 -17.45 20.11 -8.68
CA SER A 484 -17.53 20.99 -9.86
C SER A 484 -18.96 21.44 -10.14
N ILE A 485 -19.11 22.60 -10.78
CA ILE A 485 -20.41 23.17 -11.15
C ILE A 485 -20.31 23.99 -12.44
N ALA A 486 -21.32 23.85 -13.30
CA ALA A 486 -21.50 24.73 -14.45
C ALA A 486 -22.15 26.06 -14.01
N VAL A 487 -21.52 27.17 -14.39
CA VAL A 487 -21.97 28.53 -14.07
C VAL A 487 -22.29 29.26 -15.36
N THR A 488 -23.55 29.66 -15.49
CA THR A 488 -24.00 30.55 -16.56
C THR A 488 -23.56 31.98 -16.25
N LEU A 489 -22.83 32.58 -17.17
CA LEU A 489 -22.31 33.95 -17.07
C LEU A 489 -23.28 34.96 -17.73
N PRO A 490 -23.16 36.25 -17.43
CA PRO A 490 -23.98 37.29 -18.05
C PRO A 490 -23.91 37.24 -19.59
N VAL A 491 -25.00 37.66 -20.23
CA VAL A 491 -25.05 37.80 -21.69
C VAL A 491 -23.90 38.69 -22.14
N ASP A 492 -23.13 38.23 -23.12
CA ASP A 492 -22.03 38.99 -23.70
C ASP A 492 -22.11 39.01 -25.22
N ASN A 493 -21.46 40.00 -25.83
CA ASN A 493 -21.18 40.01 -27.25
C ASN A 493 -19.90 39.22 -27.49
N ILE A 494 -20.04 38.07 -28.16
CA ILE A 494 -18.95 37.14 -28.44
C ILE A 494 -18.25 37.41 -29.78
N GLY A 495 -18.52 38.55 -30.41
CA GLY A 495 -17.80 39.01 -31.60
C GLY A 495 -18.62 39.02 -32.88
N ALA A 496 -17.95 39.41 -33.97
CA ALA A 496 -18.51 39.48 -35.31
C ALA A 496 -18.41 38.11 -36.02
N LEU A 497 -18.69 38.05 -37.33
CA LEU A 497 -18.43 36.83 -38.10
C LEU A 497 -16.92 36.56 -38.15
N GLY A 498 -16.50 35.32 -37.84
CA GLY A 498 -15.10 34.94 -37.85
C GLY A 498 -14.68 34.07 -36.66
N ASN A 499 -13.37 33.89 -36.54
CA ASN A 499 -12.76 33.10 -35.47
C ASN A 499 -12.51 33.98 -34.24
N HIS A 500 -12.83 33.42 -33.08
CA HIS A 500 -12.76 34.08 -31.78
C HIS A 500 -12.26 33.12 -30.71
N SER A 501 -11.91 33.69 -29.57
CA SER A 501 -11.49 32.96 -28.38
C SER A 501 -12.11 33.54 -27.13
N ILE A 502 -12.43 32.67 -26.19
CA ILE A 502 -12.82 33.04 -24.83
C ILE A 502 -11.80 32.47 -23.87
N THR A 503 -11.29 33.31 -22.98
CA THR A 503 -10.44 32.89 -21.86
C THR A 503 -11.23 33.14 -20.59
N ALA A 504 -11.45 32.10 -19.78
CA ALA A 504 -12.09 32.22 -18.48
C ALA A 504 -11.12 31.79 -17.38
N TYR A 505 -11.13 32.49 -16.25
CA TYR A 505 -10.28 32.19 -15.11
C TYR A 505 -10.89 32.59 -13.77
N THR A 506 -10.57 31.84 -12.73
CA THR A 506 -11.00 32.06 -11.35
C THR A 506 -10.03 32.96 -10.59
N THR A 507 -10.53 33.72 -9.62
CA THR A 507 -9.71 34.46 -8.64
C THR A 507 -10.47 34.61 -7.32
N LEU A 508 -9.72 34.84 -6.24
CA LEU A 508 -10.26 35.12 -4.90
C LEU A 508 -11.24 34.06 -4.35
N PRO A 509 -10.90 32.75 -4.34
CA PRO A 509 -11.71 31.74 -3.65
C PRO A 509 -11.94 32.13 -2.19
N ASN A 510 -13.21 32.18 -1.77
CA ASN A 510 -13.64 32.65 -0.45
C ASN A 510 -13.12 34.04 -0.07
N GLY A 511 -12.81 34.90 -1.06
CA GLY A 511 -12.26 36.24 -0.84
C GLY A 511 -10.76 36.29 -0.54
N ILE A 512 -10.06 35.14 -0.58
CA ILE A 512 -8.61 35.00 -0.34
C ILE A 512 -7.91 34.77 -1.68
N PRO A 513 -6.70 35.30 -1.92
CA PRO A 513 -5.91 34.98 -3.11
C PRO A 513 -5.83 33.48 -3.36
N ASP A 514 -5.99 33.09 -4.63
CA ASP A 514 -5.86 31.69 -5.01
C ASP A 514 -4.43 31.19 -4.74
N GLU A 515 -4.31 30.03 -4.11
CA GLU A 515 -3.05 29.45 -3.69
C GLU A 515 -2.37 28.58 -4.77
N ASP A 516 -3.08 28.24 -5.85
CA ASP A 516 -2.51 27.54 -7.02
C ASP A 516 -3.00 28.11 -8.36
N PRO A 517 -2.32 29.15 -8.89
CA PRO A 517 -2.74 29.81 -10.12
C PRO A 517 -2.57 28.97 -11.39
N THR A 518 -1.98 27.77 -11.31
CA THR A 518 -1.68 26.94 -12.49
C THR A 518 -2.93 26.31 -13.10
N ASN A 519 -4.02 26.23 -12.32
CA ASN A 519 -5.28 25.61 -12.72
C ASN A 519 -6.43 26.63 -12.93
N ASP A 520 -6.15 27.93 -12.76
CA ASP A 520 -7.16 28.99 -12.79
C ASP A 520 -7.80 29.17 -14.16
N ALA A 521 -7.02 29.08 -15.25
CA ALA A 521 -7.39 29.62 -16.55
C ALA A 521 -7.54 28.57 -17.66
N LEU A 522 -8.60 28.72 -18.47
CA LEU A 522 -8.83 27.93 -19.67
C LEU A 522 -9.20 28.83 -20.85
N THR A 523 -8.66 28.52 -22.04
CA THR A 523 -8.99 29.22 -23.29
C THR A 523 -9.65 28.27 -24.27
N LYS A 524 -10.77 28.70 -24.88
CA LYS A 524 -11.49 27.95 -25.91
C LYS A 524 -11.67 28.79 -27.16
N ALA A 525 -11.33 28.21 -28.31
CA ALA A 525 -11.59 28.80 -29.62
C ALA A 525 -13.00 28.45 -30.13
N TYR A 526 -13.62 29.36 -30.88
CA TYR A 526 -14.90 29.18 -31.55
C TYR A 526 -14.99 30.03 -32.83
N THR A 527 -15.96 29.73 -33.69
CA THR A 527 -16.22 30.49 -34.91
C THR A 527 -17.69 30.90 -35.00
N ILE A 528 -17.96 32.17 -35.31
CA ILE A 528 -19.30 32.70 -35.57
C ILE A 528 -19.59 32.69 -37.07
N TYR A 529 -20.69 32.05 -37.46
CA TYR A 529 -21.14 31.92 -38.85
C TYR A 529 -22.36 32.79 -39.14
N PRO A 530 -22.52 33.25 -40.39
CA PRO A 530 -23.71 34.00 -40.79
C PRO A 530 -24.96 33.13 -40.70
N VAL A 531 -26.04 33.70 -40.18
CA VAL A 531 -27.39 33.13 -40.31
C VAL A 531 -27.99 33.63 -41.61
N ILE A 532 -28.19 32.72 -42.56
CA ILE A 532 -28.83 33.01 -43.84
C ILE A 532 -30.31 32.64 -43.73
N PRO A 533 -31.25 33.58 -43.86
CA PRO A 533 -32.69 33.26 -43.87
C PRO A 533 -33.02 32.30 -45.01
N LEU A 534 -33.73 31.22 -44.70
CA LEU A 534 -34.23 30.28 -45.71
C LEU A 534 -35.43 30.90 -46.44
N ASN A 535 -35.19 31.45 -47.63
CA ASN A 535 -36.26 31.88 -48.55
C ASN A 535 -36.75 30.68 -49.39
N GLY A 536 -37.31 29.64 -48.76
CA GLY A 536 -37.83 28.45 -49.44
C GLY A 536 -36.95 27.21 -49.27
N ASN A 537 -36.94 26.29 -50.24
CA ASN A 537 -36.15 25.06 -50.17
C ASN A 537 -34.70 25.31 -50.59
N VAL A 538 -33.73 24.83 -49.80
CA VAL A 538 -32.33 24.73 -50.24
C VAL A 538 -32.21 23.50 -51.15
N VAL A 539 -31.95 23.74 -52.44
CA VAL A 539 -31.68 22.69 -53.42
C VAL A 539 -30.23 22.85 -53.87
N GLU A 540 -29.40 21.85 -53.59
CA GLU A 540 -28.02 21.77 -54.07
C GLU A 540 -27.84 20.42 -54.78
N GLY A 541 -27.30 20.46 -55.99
CA GLY A 541 -27.11 19.28 -56.85
C GLY A 541 -25.65 18.86 -57.00
N PHE A 542 -24.70 19.69 -56.53
CA PHE A 542 -23.24 19.52 -56.66
C PHE A 542 -22.74 19.41 -58.11
N ASN A 543 -23.52 19.93 -59.06
CA ASN A 543 -23.18 19.94 -60.49
C ASN A 543 -22.07 20.96 -60.84
N SER A 544 -21.72 21.85 -59.90
CA SER A 544 -20.63 22.83 -60.00
C SER A 544 -19.31 22.20 -59.56
N ASN A 545 -18.20 22.61 -60.18
CA ASN A 545 -16.84 22.23 -59.75
C ASN A 545 -16.32 23.03 -58.54
N ILE A 546 -17.14 23.90 -57.96
CA ILE A 546 -16.86 24.63 -56.72
C ILE A 546 -17.35 23.79 -55.54
N PHE A 547 -16.43 23.33 -54.69
CA PHE A 547 -16.72 22.53 -53.51
C PHE A 547 -15.84 22.96 -52.31
N PRO A 548 -16.41 23.14 -51.10
CA PRO A 548 -17.85 23.09 -50.82
C PRO A 548 -18.64 24.17 -51.57
N PRO A 549 -19.93 23.95 -51.88
CA PRO A 549 -20.75 24.95 -52.54
C PRO A 549 -20.81 26.26 -51.76
N ALA A 550 -21.23 27.35 -52.42
CA ALA A 550 -21.36 28.64 -51.76
C ALA A 550 -22.22 28.53 -50.49
N ASN A 551 -21.72 29.06 -49.37
CA ASN A 551 -22.33 28.98 -48.03
C ASN A 551 -22.36 27.58 -47.37
N TRP A 552 -21.66 26.60 -47.95
CA TRP A 552 -21.38 25.32 -47.29
C TRP A 552 -19.95 25.32 -46.75
N THR A 553 -19.72 24.58 -45.67
CA THR A 553 -18.40 24.46 -45.05
C THR A 553 -18.17 23.00 -44.70
N ILE A 554 -16.95 22.52 -44.91
CA ILE A 554 -16.51 21.18 -44.50
C ILE A 554 -15.78 21.33 -43.17
N THR A 555 -16.12 20.49 -42.20
CA THR A 555 -15.42 20.43 -40.91
C THR A 555 -14.70 19.09 -40.82
N ASN A 556 -13.37 19.11 -40.64
CA ASN A 556 -12.52 17.92 -40.55
C ASN A 556 -11.61 17.97 -39.29
N PRO A 557 -12.15 17.72 -38.09
CA PRO A 557 -11.44 18.00 -36.83
C PRO A 557 -10.17 17.16 -36.59
N ASN A 558 -10.09 15.97 -37.18
CA ASN A 558 -8.98 15.01 -37.07
C ASN A 558 -7.97 15.13 -38.23
N ALA A 559 -8.18 16.06 -39.17
CA ALA A 559 -7.29 16.33 -40.30
C ALA A 559 -6.96 15.10 -41.18
N ASP A 560 -7.87 14.12 -41.25
CA ASP A 560 -7.74 12.93 -42.10
C ASP A 560 -8.50 13.11 -43.43
N PHE A 561 -8.97 12.00 -44.03
CA PHE A 561 -9.76 12.05 -45.26
C PHE A 561 -11.08 12.77 -45.03
N THR A 562 -11.38 13.76 -45.89
CA THR A 562 -12.59 14.56 -45.79
C THR A 562 -13.41 14.52 -47.08
N TRP A 563 -14.52 15.26 -47.10
CA TRP A 563 -15.37 15.36 -48.27
C TRP A 563 -14.60 15.99 -49.43
N GLU A 564 -14.64 15.32 -50.59
CA GLU A 564 -14.05 15.80 -51.83
C GLU A 564 -15.10 15.81 -52.93
N TRP A 565 -14.97 16.73 -53.88
CA TRP A 565 -15.81 16.76 -55.05
C TRP A 565 -15.24 15.87 -56.16
N THR A 566 -16.12 15.12 -56.80
CA THR A 566 -15.78 14.24 -57.92
C THR A 566 -16.85 14.35 -59.01
N ASN A 567 -16.43 14.14 -60.26
CA ASN A 567 -17.29 14.13 -61.45
C ASN A 567 -17.58 12.71 -61.97
N ALA A 568 -17.25 11.67 -61.20
CA ALA A 568 -17.32 10.27 -61.60
C ALA A 568 -18.74 9.66 -61.52
N TYR A 569 -19.76 10.34 -62.07
CA TYR A 569 -21.21 10.05 -62.00
C TYR A 569 -21.93 10.55 -60.74
N GLY A 570 -23.05 11.26 -60.93
CA GLY A 570 -23.90 11.80 -59.86
C GLY A 570 -25.37 11.47 -60.11
N LYS A 571 -26.23 11.57 -59.08
CA LYS A 571 -27.67 11.21 -59.20
C LYS A 571 -28.41 11.92 -60.34
N ASN A 572 -27.95 13.10 -60.73
CA ASN A 572 -28.56 13.96 -61.75
C ASN A 572 -27.68 14.13 -63.01
N ALA A 573 -26.61 13.33 -63.16
CA ALA A 573 -25.61 13.46 -64.23
C ALA A 573 -25.43 12.16 -65.02
#